data_AF-A0A7X3UW29-F1
#
_entry.id   AF-A0A7X3UW29-F1
#
_cell.length_a   1.000
_cell.length_b   1.000
_cell.length_c   1.000
_cell.angle_alpha   90.00
_cell.angle_beta   90.00
_cell.angle_gamma   90.00
#
_symmetry.space_group_name_H-M   'P 1'
#
loop_
_entity.id
_entity.type
_entity.pdbx_description
1 polymer ?
#
loop_
_entity_poly.entity_id
_entity_poly.type
_entity_poly.pdbx_seq_one_letter_code
_entity_poly.pdbx_strand_id
1 'polypeptide(L)'
;FFSNEKSTTITEQTAGKGRIEFAGKDGGTTVLKDSVPLDKGDVVDATKMRAKALRQFFKEQIDDAQNSGILLSLHMKATMMKVSDPIIFGHCVSVYFDDVFKKHEKVFAELGVNANNGLGDVYAKIGALPAAQQEEIKADLQAAMQNGPDLAMVDSDRGITNLHVPSDIIIDASMAAALRVGGKMWGPDGKEYDTKAMIPDRSYAGIYQAVVEFCRDNGAFNPATMGSVPNVGLMAQKAQEYGSHDKTFEAPGDGTIRLIDGAGNVLHEQDVEQGDIFRACTVKDIPIQDWVKLAVNRSKASGMPVVFWLNKDRPHDAQLIEKLNRYLKDHDTTGLDLQVMAPVDAMKHSLKRAKDGQSTIAATGNVLRDYLTDLFPILELGTSAKMLSIVPLIKGGGLFETGAGGSAPKHVQQFVKEGHLRWDSLGEFLALAESFAHLARTRDNKRAQVLADTLDRATGKLMENRKSPGRVLGELDNIGSHLYEALYWAQELAAQNDDAELKEKFAPVAKELEASMEKILEEVKAAKGKSMDVGGYYHPDPAMVAVAMRPSATFNNILATLG
;
A
#
# COMPACT_ATOMS: atom_id res chain seq x y z
N PHE A 1 -1.31 -5.00 -19.52
CA PHE A 1 0.11 -5.34 -19.34
C PHE A 1 0.35 -6.84 -19.39
N PHE A 2 -0.32 -7.64 -18.56
CA PHE A 2 -0.09 -9.10 -18.45
C PHE A 2 0.07 -9.83 -19.81
N SER A 3 -0.85 -9.62 -20.77
CA SER A 3 -0.86 -10.34 -22.04
C SER A 3 0.22 -9.95 -23.04
N ASN A 4 0.86 -8.79 -22.86
CA ASN A 4 1.78 -8.22 -23.84
C ASN A 4 3.22 -8.16 -23.31
N GLU A 5 3.47 -8.71 -22.13
CA GLU A 5 4.79 -8.63 -21.50
C GLU A 5 5.82 -9.43 -22.29
N LYS A 6 7.02 -8.87 -22.40
CA LYS A 6 8.25 -9.52 -22.85
C LYS A 6 9.32 -9.26 -21.80
N SER A 7 10.19 -10.22 -21.55
CA SER A 7 11.23 -10.13 -20.52
C SER A 7 12.50 -10.84 -20.95
N THR A 8 13.65 -10.37 -20.46
CA THR A 8 14.94 -11.03 -20.62
C THR A 8 15.90 -10.65 -19.49
N THR A 9 16.93 -11.47 -19.28
CA THR A 9 18.05 -11.15 -18.39
C THR A 9 19.20 -10.55 -19.19
N ILE A 10 19.71 -9.40 -18.75
CA ILE A 10 20.81 -8.69 -19.39
C ILE A 10 22.10 -9.49 -19.30
N THR A 11 22.73 -9.73 -20.45
CA THR A 11 24.05 -10.35 -20.57
C THR A 11 25.15 -9.28 -20.57
N GLU A 12 26.41 -9.71 -20.49
CA GLU A 12 27.56 -8.79 -20.65
C GLU A 12 27.51 -8.03 -21.99
N GLN A 13 27.05 -8.69 -23.05
CA GLN A 13 26.99 -8.13 -24.40
C GLN A 13 25.90 -7.06 -24.55
N THR A 14 24.81 -7.18 -23.77
CA THR A 14 23.66 -6.26 -23.83
C THR A 14 23.68 -5.20 -22.72
N ALA A 15 24.62 -5.27 -21.79
CA ALA A 15 24.77 -4.33 -20.69
C ALA A 15 25.24 -2.95 -21.19
N GLY A 16 24.93 -1.89 -20.44
CA GLY A 16 25.32 -0.52 -20.74
C GLY A 16 24.16 0.46 -20.67
N LYS A 17 24.29 1.57 -21.40
CA LYS A 17 23.28 2.63 -21.46
C LYS A 17 22.29 2.32 -22.58
N GLY A 18 21.16 1.70 -22.23
CA GLY A 18 20.03 1.52 -23.13
C GLY A 18 19.21 2.81 -23.32
N ARG A 19 18.21 2.77 -24.20
CA ARG A 19 17.25 3.87 -24.44
C ARG A 19 15.87 3.35 -24.83
N ILE A 20 14.84 4.19 -24.74
CA ILE A 20 13.49 3.89 -25.23
C ILE A 20 13.14 4.88 -26.34
N GLU A 21 12.69 4.36 -27.48
CA GLU A 21 12.32 5.16 -28.65
C GLU A 21 10.97 4.71 -29.24
N PHE A 22 10.26 5.65 -29.85
CA PHE A 22 9.05 5.41 -30.64
C PHE A 22 9.40 5.54 -32.12
N ALA A 23 9.14 4.48 -32.88
CA ALA A 23 9.21 4.47 -34.34
C ALA A 23 7.79 4.60 -34.90
N GLY A 24 7.46 5.74 -35.48
CA GLY A 24 6.15 6.03 -36.07
C GLY A 24 5.95 5.35 -37.42
N LYS A 25 4.67 5.16 -37.81
CA LYS A 25 4.32 4.66 -39.15
C LYS A 25 4.75 5.59 -40.30
N ASP A 26 5.05 6.84 -40.00
CA ASP A 26 5.61 7.84 -40.93
C ASP A 26 7.11 7.64 -41.21
N GLY A 27 7.76 6.69 -40.54
CA GLY A 27 9.19 6.42 -40.63
C GLY A 27 10.05 7.28 -39.71
N GLY A 28 9.45 8.18 -38.92
CA GLY A 28 10.14 9.00 -37.93
C GLY A 28 10.45 8.25 -36.64
N THR A 29 11.56 8.59 -35.98
CA THR A 29 11.93 8.05 -34.67
C THR A 29 12.01 9.17 -33.64
N THR A 30 11.31 9.00 -32.51
CA THR A 30 11.34 9.92 -31.36
C THR A 30 11.92 9.21 -30.15
N VAL A 31 12.96 9.78 -29.53
CA VAL A 31 13.50 9.25 -28.27
C VAL A 31 12.54 9.61 -27.13
N LEU A 32 11.98 8.61 -26.47
CA LEU A 32 11.12 8.78 -25.29
C LEU A 32 11.96 8.86 -24.00
N LYS A 33 13.07 8.13 -23.96
CA LYS A 33 14.06 8.19 -22.89
C LYS A 33 15.44 7.84 -23.39
N ASP A 34 16.39 8.74 -23.19
CA ASP A 34 17.76 8.65 -23.70
C ASP A 34 18.66 7.71 -22.88
N SER A 35 18.28 7.39 -21.64
CA SER A 35 19.11 6.66 -20.69
C SER A 35 18.31 5.67 -19.84
N VAL A 36 18.57 4.38 -20.05
CA VAL A 36 18.13 3.27 -19.21
C VAL A 36 19.37 2.46 -18.81
N PRO A 37 19.84 2.56 -17.56
CA PRO A 37 21.01 1.80 -17.11
C PRO A 37 20.70 0.31 -16.98
N LEU A 38 21.39 -0.52 -17.76
CA LEU A 38 21.25 -1.97 -17.81
C LEU A 38 22.54 -2.62 -17.31
N ASP A 39 22.51 -3.21 -16.13
CA ASP A 39 23.65 -3.94 -15.58
C ASP A 39 23.52 -5.42 -15.92
N LYS A 40 24.65 -6.11 -16.04
CA LYS A 40 24.66 -7.56 -16.24
C LYS A 40 23.89 -8.26 -15.12
N GLY A 41 23.01 -9.16 -15.52
CA GLY A 41 22.16 -9.93 -14.62
C GLY A 41 20.84 -9.24 -14.29
N ASP A 42 20.61 -7.99 -14.68
CA ASP A 42 19.31 -7.36 -14.50
C ASP A 42 18.23 -8.11 -15.27
N VAL A 43 17.03 -8.25 -14.70
CA VAL A 43 15.83 -8.65 -15.46
C VAL A 43 15.13 -7.39 -15.94
N VAL A 44 14.81 -7.36 -17.23
CA VAL A 44 14.26 -6.18 -17.90
C VAL A 44 13.07 -6.58 -18.76
N ASP A 45 11.97 -5.85 -18.56
CA ASP A 45 10.68 -6.17 -19.16
C ASP A 45 10.13 -4.97 -19.94
N ALA A 46 9.37 -5.26 -20.99
CA ALA A 46 8.58 -4.27 -21.71
C ALA A 46 7.18 -4.80 -21.99
N THR A 47 6.18 -3.95 -21.83
CA THR A 47 4.77 -4.33 -21.99
C THR A 47 3.93 -3.12 -22.43
N LYS A 48 2.69 -3.38 -22.85
CA LYS A 48 1.68 -2.36 -23.15
C LYS A 48 0.31 -2.70 -22.57
N MET A 49 -0.48 -1.68 -22.25
CA MET A 49 -1.92 -1.77 -22.08
C MET A 49 -2.59 -1.10 -23.29
N ARG A 50 -3.44 -1.86 -23.99
CA ARG A 50 -4.13 -1.38 -25.19
C ARG A 50 -5.32 -0.52 -24.79
N ALA A 51 -5.34 0.76 -25.18
CA ALA A 51 -6.39 1.71 -24.80
C ALA A 51 -7.77 1.27 -25.33
N LYS A 52 -7.86 0.82 -26.58
CA LYS A 52 -9.12 0.32 -27.15
C LYS A 52 -9.69 -0.86 -26.36
N ALA A 53 -8.84 -1.83 -26.01
CA ALA A 53 -9.26 -3.00 -25.24
C ALA A 53 -9.66 -2.62 -23.80
N LEU A 54 -8.95 -1.67 -23.19
CA LEU A 54 -9.29 -1.15 -21.86
C LEU A 54 -10.64 -0.43 -21.84
N ARG A 55 -10.88 0.46 -22.81
CA ARG A 55 -12.16 1.19 -22.93
C ARG A 55 -13.31 0.24 -23.20
N GLN A 56 -13.11 -0.77 -24.05
CA GLN A 56 -14.10 -1.81 -24.30
C GLN A 56 -14.41 -2.61 -23.03
N PHE A 57 -13.37 -3.01 -22.28
CA PHE A 57 -13.54 -3.67 -20.98
C PHE A 57 -14.38 -2.82 -20.03
N PHE A 58 -14.08 -1.53 -19.87
CA PHE A 58 -14.86 -0.65 -18.99
C PHE A 58 -16.32 -0.56 -19.45
N LYS A 59 -16.57 -0.38 -20.74
CA LYS A 59 -17.93 -0.33 -21.28
C LYS A 59 -18.70 -1.60 -20.93
N GLU A 60 -18.13 -2.77 -21.21
CA GLU A 60 -18.75 -4.07 -20.91
C GLU A 60 -19.00 -4.26 -19.42
N GLN A 61 -18.07 -3.87 -18.54
CA GLN A 61 -18.24 -4.03 -17.10
C GLN A 61 -19.23 -3.03 -16.49
N ILE A 62 -19.32 -1.80 -17.03
CA ILE A 62 -20.33 -0.81 -16.66
C ILE A 62 -21.72 -1.33 -17.05
N ASP A 63 -21.89 -1.80 -18.30
CA ASP A 63 -23.15 -2.34 -18.79
C ASP A 63 -23.56 -3.58 -17.99
N ASP A 64 -22.62 -4.48 -17.67
CA ASP A 64 -22.88 -5.68 -16.86
C ASP A 64 -23.27 -5.37 -15.41
N ALA A 65 -22.60 -4.39 -14.78
CA ALA A 65 -22.96 -3.94 -13.43
C ALA A 65 -24.37 -3.36 -13.38
N GLN A 66 -24.74 -2.56 -14.38
CA GLN A 66 -26.09 -1.99 -14.51
C GLN A 66 -27.13 -3.09 -14.67
N ASN A 67 -26.91 -4.02 -15.60
CA ASN A 67 -27.84 -5.11 -15.86
C ASN A 67 -27.99 -6.07 -14.66
N SER A 68 -26.94 -6.21 -13.86
CA SER A 68 -26.93 -7.08 -12.69
C SER A 68 -27.42 -6.39 -11.41
N GLY A 69 -27.61 -5.06 -11.42
CA GLY A 69 -27.97 -4.29 -10.23
C GLY A 69 -26.90 -4.35 -9.12
N ILE A 70 -25.62 -4.42 -9.52
CA ILE A 70 -24.48 -4.53 -8.60
C ILE A 70 -23.71 -3.23 -8.62
N LEU A 71 -23.24 -2.78 -7.44
CA LEU A 71 -22.43 -1.59 -7.30
C LEU A 71 -21.16 -1.69 -8.16
N LEU A 72 -20.79 -0.63 -8.86
CA LEU A 72 -19.56 -0.59 -9.65
C LEU A 72 -18.43 0.07 -8.86
N SER A 73 -17.27 -0.56 -8.81
CA SER A 73 -16.06 0.03 -8.23
C SER A 73 -14.83 -0.17 -9.11
N LEU A 74 -13.90 0.78 -9.06
CA LEU A 74 -12.60 0.77 -9.72
C LEU A 74 -11.50 0.86 -8.66
N HIS A 75 -10.58 -0.10 -8.70
CA HIS A 75 -9.50 -0.22 -7.73
C HIS A 75 -8.14 -0.07 -8.42
N MET A 76 -7.44 1.03 -8.15
CA MET A 76 -6.15 1.39 -8.77
C MET A 76 -5.14 1.83 -7.71
N LYS A 77 -3.90 2.12 -8.10
CA LYS A 77 -2.87 2.65 -7.19
C LYS A 77 -2.28 3.97 -7.69
N ALA A 78 -3.16 4.92 -8.02
CA ALA A 78 -2.80 6.16 -8.73
C ALA A 78 -1.76 7.05 -8.05
N THR A 79 -1.64 7.00 -6.71
CA THR A 79 -0.64 7.75 -5.95
C THR A 79 0.77 7.22 -6.14
N MET A 80 0.93 5.90 -6.27
CA MET A 80 2.22 5.23 -6.46
C MET A 80 2.52 5.05 -7.95
N MET A 81 1.58 4.50 -8.71
CA MET A 81 1.67 4.36 -10.17
C MET A 81 1.33 5.67 -10.90
N LYS A 82 2.10 6.73 -10.61
CA LYS A 82 1.82 8.13 -10.95
C LYS A 82 1.61 8.45 -12.44
N VAL A 83 1.96 7.54 -13.34
CA VAL A 83 1.81 7.72 -14.79
C VAL A 83 0.70 6.82 -15.33
N SER A 84 0.82 5.50 -15.19
CA SER A 84 -0.12 4.55 -15.78
C SER A 84 -1.53 4.66 -15.20
N ASP A 85 -1.63 4.69 -13.87
CA ASP A 85 -2.92 4.49 -13.21
C ASP A 85 -3.85 5.71 -13.33
N PRO A 86 -3.36 6.97 -13.27
CA PRO A 86 -4.19 8.12 -13.64
C PRO A 86 -4.75 8.05 -15.06
N ILE A 87 -3.99 7.55 -16.05
CA ILE A 87 -4.47 7.40 -17.43
C ILE A 87 -5.56 6.31 -17.49
N ILE A 88 -5.34 5.17 -16.83
CA ILE A 88 -6.34 4.09 -16.74
C ILE A 88 -7.62 4.59 -16.07
N PHE A 89 -7.48 5.37 -14.99
CA PHE A 89 -8.59 5.99 -14.27
C PHE A 89 -9.36 6.96 -15.17
N GLY A 90 -8.67 7.84 -15.90
CA GLY A 90 -9.31 8.78 -16.83
C GLY A 90 -10.03 8.09 -17.99
N HIS A 91 -9.53 6.94 -18.46
CA HIS A 91 -10.29 6.10 -19.38
C HIS A 91 -11.60 5.57 -18.77
N CYS A 92 -11.61 5.17 -17.50
CA CYS A 92 -12.84 4.74 -16.84
C CYS A 92 -13.83 5.92 -16.71
N VAL A 93 -13.36 7.07 -16.23
CA VAL A 93 -14.18 8.30 -16.09
C VAL A 93 -14.79 8.70 -17.43
N SER A 94 -13.98 8.79 -18.49
CA SER A 94 -14.46 9.17 -19.82
C SER A 94 -15.37 8.13 -20.48
N VAL A 95 -15.30 6.85 -20.11
CA VAL A 95 -16.23 5.83 -20.61
C VAL A 95 -17.54 5.85 -19.83
N TYR A 96 -17.51 6.03 -18.50
CA TYR A 96 -18.72 6.13 -17.68
C TYR A 96 -19.54 7.38 -18.03
N PHE A 97 -18.87 8.51 -18.27
CA PHE A 97 -19.48 9.80 -18.60
C PHE A 97 -19.38 10.16 -20.09
N ASP A 98 -19.30 9.17 -20.98
CA ASP A 98 -19.01 9.35 -22.41
C ASP A 98 -19.92 10.39 -23.09
N ASP A 99 -21.23 10.32 -22.85
CA ASP A 99 -22.19 11.27 -23.42
C ASP A 99 -21.98 12.71 -22.91
N VAL A 100 -21.61 12.87 -21.63
CA VAL A 100 -21.33 14.18 -21.03
C VAL A 100 -20.05 14.77 -21.60
N PHE A 101 -18.98 13.96 -21.68
CA PHE A 101 -17.70 14.41 -22.25
C PHE A 101 -17.82 14.75 -23.73
N LYS A 102 -18.65 14.05 -24.51
CA LYS A 102 -18.93 14.41 -25.92
C LYS A 102 -19.76 15.69 -26.03
N LYS A 103 -20.83 15.82 -25.25
CA LYS A 103 -21.70 17.00 -25.28
C LYS A 103 -20.93 18.28 -24.96
N HIS A 104 -20.01 18.21 -23.99
CA HIS A 104 -19.26 19.36 -23.48
C HIS A 104 -17.80 19.43 -23.93
N GLU A 105 -17.41 18.65 -24.96
CA GLU A 105 -16.02 18.48 -25.39
C GLU A 105 -15.27 19.80 -25.53
N LYS A 106 -15.87 20.76 -26.26
CA LYS A 106 -15.26 22.07 -26.50
C LYS A 106 -15.04 22.86 -25.21
N VAL A 107 -16.04 22.88 -24.32
CA VAL A 107 -15.97 23.61 -23.05
C VAL A 107 -14.93 22.98 -22.12
N PHE A 108 -14.90 21.65 -22.04
CA PHE A 108 -13.91 20.91 -21.26
C PHE A 108 -12.49 21.12 -21.78
N ALA A 109 -12.28 21.16 -23.10
CA ALA A 109 -11.00 21.50 -23.70
C ALA A 109 -10.55 22.93 -23.35
N GLU A 110 -11.45 23.92 -23.45
CA GLU A 110 -11.16 25.32 -23.12
C GLU A 110 -10.80 25.51 -21.63
N LEU A 111 -11.46 24.78 -20.73
CA LEU A 111 -11.18 24.80 -19.29
C LEU A 111 -9.93 23.98 -18.90
N GLY A 112 -9.42 23.14 -19.81
CA GLY A 112 -8.35 22.18 -19.52
C GLY A 112 -8.77 21.15 -18.48
N VAL A 113 -9.98 20.61 -18.59
CA VAL A 113 -10.46 19.49 -17.78
C VAL A 113 -9.64 18.25 -18.08
N ASN A 114 -9.17 17.57 -17.03
CA ASN A 114 -8.40 16.35 -17.16
C ASN A 114 -9.09 15.17 -16.46
N ALA A 115 -9.65 14.24 -17.23
CA ALA A 115 -10.32 13.05 -16.71
C ALA A 115 -9.39 12.17 -15.84
N ASN A 116 -8.06 12.24 -16.03
CA ASN A 116 -7.09 11.51 -15.22
C ASN A 116 -7.07 11.99 -13.76
N ASN A 117 -7.58 13.19 -13.50
CA ASN A 117 -7.75 13.76 -12.15
C ASN A 117 -9.15 13.48 -11.56
N GLY A 118 -10.04 12.80 -12.31
CA GLY A 118 -11.39 12.45 -11.88
C GLY A 118 -12.42 13.58 -11.95
N LEU A 119 -13.64 13.29 -11.48
CA LEU A 119 -14.74 14.25 -11.49
C LEU A 119 -14.47 15.48 -10.62
N GLY A 120 -13.62 15.36 -9.60
CA GLY A 120 -13.20 16.50 -8.78
C GLY A 120 -12.57 17.61 -9.62
N ASP A 121 -11.82 17.26 -10.66
CA ASP A 121 -11.24 18.22 -11.60
C ASP A 121 -12.33 18.89 -12.44
N VAL A 122 -13.30 18.12 -12.95
CA VAL A 122 -14.46 18.65 -13.68
C VAL A 122 -15.20 19.68 -12.82
N TYR A 123 -15.59 19.31 -11.59
CA TYR A 123 -16.33 20.19 -10.68
C TYR A 123 -15.53 21.45 -10.31
N ALA A 124 -14.22 21.33 -10.09
CA ALA A 124 -13.37 22.48 -9.81
C ALA A 124 -13.28 23.44 -11.00
N LYS A 125 -13.12 22.92 -12.21
CA LYS A 125 -12.92 23.71 -13.43
C LYS A 125 -14.19 24.41 -13.90
N ILE A 126 -15.34 23.76 -13.82
CA ILE A 126 -16.62 24.39 -14.22
C ILE A 126 -17.00 25.56 -13.31
N GLY A 127 -16.44 25.67 -12.10
CA GLY A 127 -16.68 26.81 -11.20
C GLY A 127 -16.34 28.18 -11.80
N ALA A 128 -15.53 28.22 -12.86
CA ALA A 128 -15.21 29.44 -13.61
C ALA A 128 -16.27 29.84 -14.66
N LEU A 129 -17.24 28.98 -14.97
CA LEU A 129 -18.27 29.22 -15.99
C LEU A 129 -19.44 30.06 -15.45
N PRO A 130 -20.27 30.66 -16.33
CA PRO A 130 -21.57 31.20 -15.93
C PRO A 130 -22.47 30.15 -15.28
N ALA A 131 -23.26 30.54 -14.28
CA ALA A 131 -24.09 29.63 -13.50
C ALA A 131 -24.97 28.71 -14.34
N ALA A 132 -25.58 29.20 -15.43
CA ALA A 132 -26.42 28.39 -16.31
C ALA A 132 -25.64 27.22 -16.95
N GLN A 133 -24.39 27.43 -17.39
CA GLN A 133 -23.56 26.38 -17.96
C GLN A 133 -23.06 25.40 -16.89
N GLN A 134 -22.77 25.90 -15.67
CA GLN A 134 -22.43 25.04 -14.54
C GLN A 134 -23.57 24.08 -14.22
N GLU A 135 -24.79 24.60 -14.11
CA GLU A 135 -25.97 23.79 -13.78
C GLU A 135 -26.32 22.80 -14.90
N GLU A 136 -26.14 23.18 -16.18
CA GLU A 136 -26.29 22.24 -17.29
C GLU A 136 -25.32 21.05 -17.17
N ILE A 137 -24.03 21.32 -16.98
CA ILE A 137 -23.01 20.26 -16.86
C ILE A 137 -23.28 19.37 -15.64
N LYS A 138 -23.62 19.97 -14.49
CA LYS A 138 -23.96 19.22 -13.27
C LYS A 138 -25.20 18.33 -13.48
N ALA A 139 -26.22 18.85 -14.15
CA ALA A 139 -27.42 18.08 -14.45
C ALA A 139 -27.12 16.91 -15.40
N ASP A 140 -26.28 17.11 -16.42
CA ASP A 140 -25.87 16.03 -17.33
C ASP A 140 -25.05 14.95 -16.61
N LEU A 141 -24.13 15.34 -15.70
CA LEU A 141 -23.39 14.40 -14.85
C LEU A 141 -24.33 13.60 -13.94
N GLN A 142 -25.31 14.27 -13.33
CA GLN A 142 -26.32 13.62 -12.49
C GLN A 142 -27.18 12.65 -13.29
N ALA A 143 -27.62 13.04 -14.49
CA ALA A 143 -28.39 12.18 -15.38
C ALA A 143 -27.56 10.96 -15.81
N ALA A 144 -26.27 11.12 -16.10
CA ALA A 144 -25.38 10.00 -16.42
C ALA A 144 -25.27 9.01 -15.25
N MET A 145 -25.13 9.50 -14.00
CA MET A 145 -25.11 8.63 -12.82
C MET A 145 -26.46 7.94 -12.56
N GLN A 146 -27.60 8.60 -12.85
CA GLN A 146 -28.93 8.00 -12.71
C GLN A 146 -29.23 6.94 -13.77
N ASN A 147 -28.65 7.09 -14.97
CA ASN A 147 -28.84 6.17 -16.08
C ASN A 147 -27.79 5.03 -16.12
N GLY A 148 -26.69 5.16 -15.38
CA GLY A 148 -25.65 4.16 -15.22
C GLY A 148 -25.76 3.36 -13.92
N PRO A 149 -24.84 2.41 -13.67
CA PRO A 149 -24.81 1.66 -12.42
C PRO A 149 -24.41 2.56 -11.27
N ASP A 150 -24.97 2.28 -10.10
CA ASP A 150 -24.56 2.91 -8.86
C ASP A 150 -23.05 2.72 -8.65
N LEU A 151 -22.37 3.81 -8.30
CA LEU A 151 -20.94 3.81 -8.02
C LEU A 151 -20.69 3.62 -6.54
N ALA A 152 -19.62 2.90 -6.20
CA ALA A 152 -19.11 2.89 -4.84
C ALA A 152 -18.77 4.30 -4.36
N MET A 153 -19.05 4.58 -3.09
CA MET A 153 -18.91 5.89 -2.47
C MET A 153 -17.70 5.92 -1.53
N VAL A 154 -16.93 7.01 -1.62
CA VAL A 154 -15.88 7.38 -0.66
C VAL A 154 -16.50 8.07 0.56
N ASP A 155 -17.53 8.89 0.31
CA ASP A 155 -18.31 9.64 1.27
C ASP A 155 -19.72 9.90 0.69
N SER A 156 -20.71 9.10 1.08
CA SER A 156 -22.09 9.16 0.57
C SER A 156 -22.80 10.46 0.98
N ASP A 157 -22.56 10.96 2.19
CA ASP A 157 -23.19 12.18 2.70
C ASP A 157 -22.79 13.42 1.89
N ARG A 158 -21.60 13.38 1.30
CA ARG A 158 -21.05 14.44 0.46
C ARG A 158 -21.14 14.15 -1.04
N GLY A 159 -21.71 13.01 -1.44
CA GLY A 159 -21.82 12.61 -2.84
C GLY A 159 -20.48 12.28 -3.51
N ILE A 160 -19.43 11.97 -2.75
CA ILE A 160 -18.10 11.67 -3.29
C ILE A 160 -18.05 10.19 -3.71
N THR A 161 -18.06 9.96 -5.01
CA THR A 161 -18.00 8.64 -5.65
C THR A 161 -16.56 8.15 -5.85
N ASN A 162 -16.40 6.87 -6.18
CA ASN A 162 -15.14 6.23 -6.57
C ASN A 162 -14.42 6.96 -7.72
N LEU A 163 -15.17 7.65 -8.59
CA LEU A 163 -14.65 8.33 -9.77
C LEU A 163 -14.32 9.81 -9.52
N HIS A 164 -14.44 10.29 -8.28
CA HIS A 164 -14.16 11.69 -7.94
C HIS A 164 -12.67 12.03 -7.94
N VAL A 165 -11.85 11.26 -7.22
CA VAL A 165 -10.42 11.50 -7.11
C VAL A 165 -9.68 10.15 -7.23
N PRO A 166 -8.67 10.04 -8.11
CA PRO A 166 -7.99 8.77 -8.41
C PRO A 166 -7.24 8.18 -7.21
N SER A 167 -6.94 8.99 -6.20
CA SER A 167 -6.23 8.57 -4.98
C SER A 167 -7.14 8.15 -3.83
N ASP A 168 -8.46 8.27 -3.94
CA ASP A 168 -9.36 8.01 -2.81
C ASP A 168 -9.56 6.51 -2.56
N ILE A 169 -9.61 5.70 -3.62
CA ILE A 169 -9.75 4.24 -3.55
C ILE A 169 -8.48 3.58 -4.08
N ILE A 170 -7.64 3.17 -3.14
CA ILE A 170 -6.33 2.55 -3.41
C ILE A 170 -6.46 1.03 -3.26
N ILE A 171 -6.11 0.28 -4.30
CA ILE A 171 -6.42 -1.16 -4.46
C ILE A 171 -5.99 -2.05 -3.28
N ASP A 172 -4.79 -1.84 -2.74
CA ASP A 172 -4.23 -2.57 -1.60
C ASP A 172 -5.14 -2.52 -0.37
N ALA A 173 -5.49 -1.31 0.07
CA ALA A 173 -6.33 -1.10 1.24
C ALA A 173 -7.82 -1.33 0.94
N SER A 174 -8.31 -0.87 -0.21
CA SER A 174 -9.74 -0.92 -0.56
C SER A 174 -10.24 -2.34 -0.80
N MET A 175 -9.46 -3.19 -1.49
CA MET A 175 -9.85 -4.59 -1.68
C MET A 175 -9.84 -5.36 -0.36
N ALA A 176 -8.82 -5.16 0.46
CA ALA A 176 -8.75 -5.78 1.79
C ALA A 176 -9.93 -5.35 2.68
N ALA A 177 -10.27 -4.05 2.68
CA ALA A 177 -11.43 -3.52 3.41
C ALA A 177 -12.75 -4.14 2.92
N ALA A 178 -12.98 -4.18 1.60
CA ALA A 178 -14.18 -4.76 1.01
C ALA A 178 -14.30 -6.25 1.33
N LEU A 179 -13.21 -7.02 1.18
CA LEU A 179 -13.20 -8.47 1.45
C LEU A 179 -13.47 -8.79 2.92
N ARG A 180 -12.97 -7.96 3.85
CA ARG A 180 -13.24 -8.13 5.28
C ARG A 180 -14.73 -7.98 5.62
N VAL A 181 -15.44 -7.09 4.92
CA VAL A 181 -16.89 -6.87 5.11
C VAL A 181 -17.75 -7.71 4.16
N GLY A 182 -17.22 -8.85 3.69
CA GLY A 182 -17.97 -9.81 2.88
C GLY A 182 -18.06 -9.46 1.40
N GLY A 183 -17.10 -8.71 0.87
CA GLY A 183 -17.05 -8.31 -0.55
C GLY A 183 -17.99 -7.14 -0.87
N LYS A 184 -18.28 -6.29 0.12
CA LYS A 184 -19.23 -5.18 0.01
C LYS A 184 -18.54 -3.82 0.03
N MET A 185 -19.20 -2.83 -0.55
CA MET A 185 -18.82 -1.42 -0.49
C MET A 185 -20.04 -0.51 -0.29
N TRP A 186 -19.81 0.76 0.04
CA TRP A 186 -20.87 1.72 0.36
C TRP A 186 -21.48 2.30 -0.92
N GLY A 187 -22.82 2.25 -1.02
CA GLY A 187 -23.58 2.85 -2.11
C GLY A 187 -24.05 4.30 -1.82
N PRO A 188 -24.76 4.93 -2.77
CA PRO A 188 -25.21 6.32 -2.65
C PRO A 188 -26.13 6.60 -1.45
N ASP A 189 -26.87 5.60 -0.97
CA ASP A 189 -27.76 5.73 0.19
C ASP A 189 -27.06 5.47 1.54
N GLY A 190 -25.73 5.33 1.53
CA GLY A 190 -24.94 5.08 2.73
C GLY A 190 -25.11 3.67 3.30
N LYS A 191 -25.50 2.68 2.49
CA LYS A 191 -25.55 1.26 2.89
C LYS A 191 -24.55 0.40 2.12
N GLU A 192 -24.32 -0.81 2.62
CA GLU A 192 -23.40 -1.79 2.03
C GLU A 192 -24.10 -2.62 0.92
N TYR A 193 -23.44 -2.74 -0.23
CA TYR A 193 -23.89 -3.55 -1.37
C TYR A 193 -22.76 -4.43 -1.88
N ASP A 194 -23.12 -5.55 -2.52
CA ASP A 194 -22.17 -6.32 -3.31
C ASP A 194 -21.61 -5.43 -4.42
N THR A 195 -20.32 -5.60 -4.73
CA THR A 195 -19.63 -4.77 -5.72
C THR A 195 -18.96 -5.60 -6.82
N LYS A 196 -18.96 -5.04 -8.03
CA LYS A 196 -18.08 -5.43 -9.13
C LYS A 196 -16.80 -4.61 -9.02
N ALA A 197 -15.79 -5.19 -8.37
CA ALA A 197 -14.47 -4.60 -8.23
C ALA A 197 -13.65 -4.74 -9.53
N MET A 198 -13.64 -3.69 -10.34
CA MET A 198 -12.83 -3.63 -11.56
C MET A 198 -11.35 -3.42 -11.24
N ILE A 199 -10.54 -4.38 -11.66
CA ILE A 199 -9.08 -4.32 -11.66
C ILE A 199 -8.63 -4.68 -13.10
N PRO A 200 -8.31 -3.69 -13.96
CA PRO A 200 -8.17 -3.92 -15.39
C PRO A 200 -7.02 -4.87 -15.81
N ASP A 201 -5.92 -4.88 -15.05
CA ASP A 201 -4.77 -5.73 -15.37
C ASP A 201 -4.79 -7.06 -14.63
N ARG A 202 -4.56 -8.14 -15.39
CA ARG A 202 -4.64 -9.52 -14.89
C ARG A 202 -3.45 -9.98 -14.06
N SER A 203 -2.36 -9.20 -13.99
CA SER A 203 -1.16 -9.63 -13.26
C SER A 203 -1.45 -9.95 -11.80
N TYR A 204 -2.38 -9.19 -11.18
CA TYR A 204 -2.67 -9.32 -9.76
C TYR A 204 -4.16 -9.44 -9.43
N ALA A 205 -5.08 -9.13 -10.35
CA ALA A 205 -6.52 -9.19 -10.08
C ALA A 205 -6.99 -10.57 -9.58
N GLY A 206 -6.43 -11.64 -10.12
CA GLY A 206 -6.84 -13.01 -9.80
C GLY A 206 -6.66 -13.42 -8.34
N ILE A 207 -5.73 -12.80 -7.60
CA ILE A 207 -5.52 -13.15 -6.18
C ILE A 207 -6.73 -12.73 -5.34
N TYR A 208 -7.32 -11.56 -5.62
CA TYR A 208 -8.50 -11.09 -4.90
C TYR A 208 -9.73 -11.91 -5.25
N GLN A 209 -9.88 -12.28 -6.53
CA GLN A 209 -10.94 -13.17 -6.97
C GLN A 209 -10.87 -14.53 -6.25
N ALA A 210 -9.67 -15.08 -6.06
CA ALA A 210 -9.48 -16.31 -5.29
C ALA A 210 -9.92 -16.18 -3.82
N VAL A 211 -9.74 -15.01 -3.19
CA VAL A 211 -10.24 -14.74 -1.84
C VAL A 211 -11.76 -14.68 -1.82
N VAL A 212 -12.38 -13.99 -2.80
CA VAL A 212 -13.86 -13.93 -2.94
C VAL A 212 -14.43 -15.34 -3.05
N GLU A 213 -13.91 -16.15 -3.97
CA GLU A 213 -14.35 -17.55 -4.18
C GLU A 213 -14.16 -18.39 -2.92
N PHE A 214 -12.99 -18.28 -2.29
CA PHE A 214 -12.70 -19.01 -1.08
C PHE A 214 -13.71 -18.66 0.03
N CYS A 215 -13.93 -17.38 0.31
CA CYS A 215 -14.86 -16.94 1.35
C CYS A 215 -16.32 -17.30 1.03
N ARG A 216 -16.72 -17.32 -0.24
CA ARG A 216 -18.06 -17.80 -0.64
C ARG A 216 -18.27 -19.26 -0.28
N ASP A 217 -17.26 -20.10 -0.49
CA ASP A 217 -17.34 -21.53 -0.22
C ASP A 217 -17.11 -21.88 1.27
N ASN A 218 -16.37 -21.02 1.99
CA ASN A 218 -15.81 -21.34 3.30
C ASN A 218 -16.31 -20.49 4.46
N GLY A 219 -17.08 -19.43 4.17
CA GLY A 219 -17.41 -18.37 5.12
C GLY A 219 -16.25 -17.41 5.37
N ALA A 220 -16.48 -16.41 6.22
CA ALA A 220 -15.44 -15.48 6.66
C ALA A 220 -14.35 -16.20 7.48
N PHE A 221 -13.13 -15.65 7.44
CA PHE A 221 -12.05 -16.10 8.30
C PHE A 221 -12.38 -15.87 9.78
N ASN A 222 -11.87 -16.75 10.65
CA ASN A 222 -11.94 -16.58 12.10
C ASN A 222 -10.57 -16.12 12.62
N PRO A 223 -10.41 -14.83 13.00
CA PRO A 223 -9.15 -14.31 13.54
C PRO A 223 -8.61 -15.06 14.75
N ALA A 224 -9.46 -15.72 15.54
CA ALA A 224 -9.05 -16.44 16.74
C ALA A 224 -8.35 -17.78 16.46
N THR A 225 -8.51 -18.34 15.24
CA THR A 225 -8.00 -19.68 14.90
C THR A 225 -7.22 -19.73 13.60
N MET A 226 -7.27 -18.67 12.78
CA MET A 226 -6.55 -18.68 11.51
C MET A 226 -5.04 -18.61 11.72
N GLY A 227 -4.30 -19.24 10.80
CA GLY A 227 -2.86 -19.06 10.68
C GLY A 227 -2.51 -17.68 10.09
N SER A 228 -1.22 -17.42 9.95
CA SER A 228 -0.71 -16.13 9.45
C SER A 228 0.02 -16.26 8.11
N VAL A 229 -0.08 -15.24 7.26
CA VAL A 229 0.64 -15.18 5.98
C VAL A 229 1.63 -14.01 5.98
N PRO A 230 2.83 -14.17 6.59
CA PRO A 230 3.89 -13.17 6.51
C PRO A 230 4.44 -13.04 5.08
N ASN A 231 5.07 -11.90 4.78
CA ASN A 231 5.62 -11.62 3.45
C ASN A 231 7.14 -11.40 3.46
N VAL A 232 7.81 -11.85 2.40
CA VAL A 232 9.19 -11.49 2.06
C VAL A 232 9.18 -10.86 0.66
N GLY A 233 9.29 -9.53 0.60
CA GLY A 233 9.09 -8.75 -0.61
C GLY A 233 10.36 -8.31 -1.32
N LEU A 234 10.44 -8.53 -2.63
CA LEU A 234 11.49 -8.00 -3.50
C LEU A 234 11.20 -6.53 -3.84
N MET A 235 11.91 -5.60 -3.20
CA MET A 235 11.67 -4.15 -3.39
C MET A 235 12.92 -3.28 -3.54
N ALA A 236 14.10 -3.79 -3.17
CA ALA A 236 15.32 -2.99 -3.14
C ALA A 236 15.66 -2.39 -4.52
N GLN A 237 16.20 -1.17 -4.50
CA GLN A 237 16.57 -0.40 -5.71
C GLN A 237 15.40 -0.16 -6.68
N LYS A 238 14.19 0.06 -6.15
CA LYS A 238 12.96 0.31 -6.93
C LYS A 238 12.64 -0.84 -7.88
N ALA A 239 12.67 -2.08 -7.37
CA ALA A 239 12.43 -3.27 -8.17
C ALA A 239 11.06 -3.23 -8.89
N GLN A 240 11.05 -3.73 -10.12
CA GLN A 240 9.86 -3.98 -10.95
C GLN A 240 9.05 -2.68 -11.23
N GLU A 241 7.73 -2.69 -11.03
CA GLU A 241 6.82 -1.59 -11.37
C GLU A 241 7.13 -0.28 -10.63
N TYR A 242 7.67 -0.35 -9.40
CA TYR A 242 7.98 0.83 -8.58
C TYR A 242 9.16 1.64 -9.13
N GLY A 243 9.96 1.03 -10.01
CA GLY A 243 11.02 1.70 -10.75
C GLY A 243 10.60 2.18 -12.14
N SER A 244 9.34 1.96 -12.56
CA SER A 244 8.93 2.11 -13.97
C SER A 244 8.39 3.49 -14.35
N HIS A 245 8.18 4.41 -13.40
CA HIS A 245 7.48 5.66 -13.66
C HIS A 245 8.13 6.50 -14.76
N ASP A 246 9.46 6.59 -14.74
CA ASP A 246 10.23 7.32 -15.74
C ASP A 246 10.39 6.56 -17.07
N LYS A 247 9.85 5.35 -17.16
CA LYS A 247 9.86 4.43 -18.32
C LYS A 247 8.44 4.02 -18.73
N THR A 248 7.45 4.82 -18.34
CA THR A 248 6.05 4.63 -18.69
C THR A 248 5.61 5.79 -19.57
N PHE A 249 5.00 5.49 -20.72
CA PHE A 249 4.61 6.49 -21.71
C PHE A 249 3.23 6.17 -22.25
N GLU A 250 2.40 7.20 -22.40
CA GLU A 250 1.28 7.13 -23.32
C GLU A 250 1.83 7.20 -24.75
N ALA A 251 1.43 6.28 -25.60
CA ALA A 251 1.91 6.19 -26.97
C ALA A 251 1.49 7.44 -27.76
N PRO A 252 2.43 8.17 -28.38
CA PRO A 252 2.15 9.44 -29.06
C PRO A 252 1.36 9.25 -30.36
N GLY A 253 1.31 8.03 -30.88
CA GLY A 253 0.64 7.69 -32.12
C GLY A 253 0.81 6.22 -32.46
N ASP A 254 0.35 5.84 -33.65
CA ASP A 254 0.51 4.50 -34.18
C ASP A 254 1.96 4.21 -34.58
N GLY A 255 2.52 3.10 -34.11
CA GLY A 255 3.89 2.71 -34.43
C GLY A 255 4.40 1.59 -33.54
N THR A 256 5.67 1.66 -33.16
CA THR A 256 6.34 0.69 -32.28
C THR A 256 7.19 1.41 -31.26
N ILE A 257 6.99 1.12 -29.97
CA ILE A 257 7.92 1.53 -28.91
C ILE A 257 8.96 0.43 -28.72
N ARG A 258 10.24 0.79 -28.81
CA ARG A 258 11.39 -0.10 -28.71
C ARG A 258 12.24 0.25 -27.49
N LEU A 259 12.61 -0.76 -26.73
CA LEU A 259 13.67 -0.70 -25.73
C LEU A 259 14.95 -1.19 -26.38
N ILE A 260 15.95 -0.31 -26.46
CA ILE A 260 17.26 -0.57 -27.07
C ILE A 260 18.26 -0.89 -25.96
N ASP A 261 19.09 -1.92 -26.16
CA ASP A 261 20.13 -2.37 -25.23
C ASP A 261 21.38 -1.46 -25.24
N GLY A 262 22.36 -1.79 -24.40
CA GLY A 262 23.62 -1.04 -24.32
C GLY A 262 24.54 -1.16 -25.54
N ALA A 263 24.30 -2.14 -26.42
CA ALA A 263 25.02 -2.35 -27.68
C ALA A 263 24.32 -1.68 -28.88
N GLY A 264 23.14 -1.07 -28.67
CA GLY A 264 22.36 -0.41 -29.70
C GLY A 264 21.38 -1.31 -30.46
N ASN A 265 21.17 -2.55 -30.02
CA ASN A 265 20.20 -3.48 -30.62
C ASN A 265 18.83 -3.35 -29.96
N VAL A 266 17.77 -3.71 -30.69
CA VAL A 266 16.43 -3.80 -30.12
C VAL A 266 16.38 -4.97 -29.14
N LEU A 267 16.20 -4.67 -27.85
CA LEU A 267 16.04 -5.66 -26.79
C LEU A 267 14.60 -6.18 -26.74
N HIS A 268 13.65 -5.25 -26.68
CA HIS A 268 12.21 -5.52 -26.71
C HIS A 268 11.51 -4.49 -27.58
N GLU A 269 10.40 -4.89 -28.20
CA GLU A 269 9.54 -3.95 -28.91
C GLU A 269 8.06 -4.29 -28.74
N GLN A 270 7.24 -3.24 -28.75
CA GLN A 270 5.79 -3.28 -28.61
C GLN A 270 5.18 -2.39 -29.68
N ASP A 271 4.45 -2.98 -30.62
CA ASP A 271 3.52 -2.23 -31.49
C ASP A 271 2.55 -1.44 -30.61
N VAL A 272 2.21 -0.21 -30.95
CA VAL A 272 1.30 0.63 -30.16
C VAL A 272 0.38 1.42 -31.06
N GLU A 273 -0.80 1.73 -30.54
CA GLU A 273 -1.71 2.72 -31.11
C GLU A 273 -1.76 3.96 -30.20
N GLN A 274 -2.22 5.10 -30.74
CA GLN A 274 -2.38 6.31 -29.93
C GLN A 274 -3.21 6.04 -28.66
N GLY A 275 -2.70 6.48 -27.50
CA GLY A 275 -3.34 6.29 -26.19
C GLY A 275 -2.98 4.99 -25.49
N ASP A 276 -2.35 4.02 -26.16
CA ASP A 276 -1.82 2.83 -25.49
C ASP A 276 -0.78 3.23 -24.42
N ILE A 277 -0.77 2.52 -23.29
CA ILE A 277 0.19 2.79 -22.22
C ILE A 277 1.32 1.78 -22.33
N PHE A 278 2.51 2.23 -22.72
CA PHE A 278 3.73 1.43 -22.69
C PHE A 278 4.40 1.54 -21.32
N ARG A 279 5.02 0.45 -20.87
CA ARG A 279 5.84 0.43 -19.65
C ARG A 279 7.03 -0.50 -19.80
N ALA A 280 8.20 -0.05 -19.32
CA ALA A 280 9.35 -0.91 -19.09
C ALA A 280 9.74 -0.96 -17.60
N CYS A 281 10.07 -2.16 -17.12
CA CYS A 281 10.44 -2.46 -15.74
C CYS A 281 11.88 -3.00 -15.67
N THR A 282 12.50 -2.87 -14.50
CA THR A 282 13.83 -3.43 -14.24
C THR A 282 13.89 -3.94 -12.82
N VAL A 283 14.58 -5.06 -12.63
CA VAL A 283 15.00 -5.50 -11.29
C VAL A 283 16.46 -5.92 -11.35
N LYS A 284 17.23 -5.36 -10.42
CA LYS A 284 18.67 -5.60 -10.33
C LYS A 284 18.95 -6.99 -9.75
N ASP A 285 20.06 -7.59 -10.18
CA ASP A 285 20.41 -8.95 -9.75
C ASP A 285 20.69 -9.08 -8.24
N ILE A 286 21.40 -8.09 -7.66
CA ILE A 286 21.74 -8.08 -6.22
C ILE A 286 20.48 -8.11 -5.33
N PRO A 287 19.45 -7.26 -5.55
CA PRO A 287 18.15 -7.39 -4.89
C PRO A 287 17.52 -8.79 -4.96
N ILE A 288 17.65 -9.50 -6.08
CA ILE A 288 17.07 -10.85 -6.22
C ILE A 288 17.82 -11.84 -5.33
N GLN A 289 19.16 -11.79 -5.32
CA GLN A 289 19.97 -12.63 -4.44
C GLN A 289 19.63 -12.40 -2.96
N ASP A 290 19.53 -11.13 -2.54
CA ASP A 290 19.19 -10.77 -1.16
C ASP A 290 17.77 -11.21 -0.78
N TRP A 291 16.81 -11.07 -1.71
CA TRP A 291 15.44 -11.55 -1.52
C TRP A 291 15.35 -13.06 -1.31
N VAL A 292 16.09 -13.86 -2.10
CA VAL A 292 16.15 -15.32 -1.93
C VAL A 292 16.79 -15.68 -0.59
N LYS A 293 17.91 -15.04 -0.24
CA LYS A 293 18.58 -15.21 1.05
C LYS A 293 17.64 -14.91 2.22
N LEU A 294 16.90 -13.80 2.15
CA LEU A 294 15.95 -13.40 3.19
C LEU A 294 14.82 -14.43 3.33
N ALA A 295 14.26 -14.93 2.23
CA ALA A 295 13.22 -15.95 2.25
C ALA A 295 13.69 -17.24 2.94
N VAL A 296 14.89 -17.73 2.60
CA VAL A 296 15.50 -18.91 3.25
C VAL A 296 15.73 -18.66 4.74
N ASN A 297 16.27 -17.49 5.11
CA ASN A 297 16.51 -17.14 6.51
C ASN A 297 15.22 -17.09 7.32
N ARG A 298 14.14 -16.52 6.77
CA ARG A 298 12.83 -16.48 7.44
C ARG A 298 12.21 -17.86 7.58
N SER A 299 12.33 -18.73 6.58
CA SER A 299 11.90 -20.13 6.69
C SER A 299 12.65 -20.85 7.81
N LYS A 300 13.99 -20.77 7.84
CA LYS A 300 14.82 -21.37 8.91
C LYS A 300 14.45 -20.88 10.29
N ALA A 301 14.28 -19.56 10.46
CA ALA A 301 14.02 -18.97 11.76
C ALA A 301 12.62 -19.28 12.30
N SER A 302 11.63 -19.47 11.43
CA SER A 302 10.22 -19.65 11.82
C SER A 302 9.73 -21.09 11.73
N GLY A 303 10.41 -21.95 10.96
CA GLY A 303 9.92 -23.29 10.59
C GLY A 303 8.75 -23.27 9.61
N MET A 304 8.35 -22.10 9.09
CA MET A 304 7.22 -21.98 8.16
C MET A 304 7.64 -22.36 6.73
N PRO A 305 6.74 -22.98 5.94
CA PRO A 305 6.96 -23.15 4.51
C PRO A 305 6.98 -21.80 3.79
N VAL A 306 7.76 -21.69 2.72
CA VAL A 306 7.80 -20.53 1.84
C VAL A 306 7.22 -20.89 0.50
N VAL A 307 6.27 -20.10 0.03
CA VAL A 307 5.79 -20.13 -1.35
C VAL A 307 6.33 -18.89 -2.06
N PHE A 308 7.06 -19.09 -3.15
CA PHE A 308 7.45 -18.05 -4.10
C PHE A 308 6.33 -17.85 -5.12
N TRP A 309 5.71 -16.67 -5.12
CA TRP A 309 4.53 -16.38 -5.95
C TRP A 309 4.98 -15.88 -7.31
N LEU A 310 5.31 -16.82 -8.20
CA LEU A 310 5.86 -16.56 -9.53
C LEU A 310 5.08 -17.38 -10.56
N ASN A 311 4.48 -16.70 -11.54
CA ASN A 311 3.80 -17.34 -12.64
C ASN A 311 4.79 -17.66 -13.78
N LYS A 312 5.13 -18.93 -13.97
CA LYS A 312 6.02 -19.37 -15.06
C LYS A 312 5.55 -18.95 -16.47
N ASP A 313 4.26 -18.68 -16.66
CA ASP A 313 3.69 -18.27 -17.94
C ASP A 313 3.72 -16.74 -18.12
N ARG A 314 4.14 -15.98 -17.09
CA ARG A 314 4.46 -14.56 -17.18
C ARG A 314 5.97 -14.41 -17.47
N PRO A 315 6.38 -13.76 -18.57
CA PRO A 315 7.80 -13.69 -18.97
C PRO A 315 8.73 -13.13 -17.89
N HIS A 316 8.31 -12.08 -17.17
CA HIS A 316 9.09 -11.53 -16.06
C HIS A 316 9.36 -12.57 -14.97
N ASP A 317 8.30 -13.19 -14.49
CA ASP A 317 8.35 -14.17 -13.41
C ASP A 317 9.15 -15.42 -13.83
N ALA A 318 9.09 -15.82 -15.11
CA ALA A 318 9.93 -16.90 -15.64
C ALA A 318 11.43 -16.60 -15.48
N GLN A 319 11.87 -15.37 -15.77
CA GLN A 319 13.26 -14.95 -15.54
C GLN A 319 13.61 -14.94 -14.03
N LEU A 320 12.68 -14.56 -13.16
CA LEU A 320 12.87 -14.65 -11.71
C LEU A 320 12.97 -16.10 -11.21
N ILE A 321 12.19 -17.04 -11.78
CA ILE A 321 12.26 -18.46 -11.44
C ILE A 321 13.65 -19.03 -11.78
N GLU A 322 14.23 -18.67 -12.93
CA GLU A 322 15.59 -19.08 -13.29
C GLU A 322 16.62 -18.61 -12.26
N LYS A 323 16.53 -17.35 -11.84
CA LYS A 323 17.41 -16.76 -10.82
C LYS A 323 17.19 -17.38 -9.45
N LEU A 324 15.94 -17.61 -9.05
CA LEU A 324 15.58 -18.29 -7.82
C LEU A 324 16.23 -19.68 -7.76
N ASN A 325 16.04 -20.49 -8.81
CA ASN A 325 16.62 -21.84 -8.90
C ASN A 325 18.15 -21.83 -8.86
N ARG A 326 18.79 -20.77 -9.36
CA ARG A 326 20.23 -20.58 -9.24
C ARG A 326 20.63 -20.28 -7.80
N TYR A 327 20.05 -19.24 -7.19
CA TYR A 327 20.48 -18.72 -5.89
C TYR A 327 20.07 -19.59 -4.70
N LEU A 328 19.04 -20.41 -4.83
CA LEU A 328 18.74 -21.43 -3.82
C LEU A 328 19.89 -22.43 -3.62
N LYS A 329 20.76 -22.62 -4.62
CA LYS A 329 21.93 -23.51 -4.52
C LYS A 329 23.05 -22.92 -3.65
N ASP A 330 23.03 -21.61 -3.42
CA ASP A 330 24.00 -20.90 -2.58
C ASP A 330 23.61 -20.93 -1.09
N HIS A 331 22.51 -21.61 -0.76
CA HIS A 331 21.99 -21.71 0.59
C HIS A 331 21.75 -23.16 0.99
N ASP A 332 22.01 -23.48 2.25
CA ASP A 332 21.55 -24.75 2.83
C ASP A 332 20.02 -24.69 2.95
N THR A 333 19.32 -25.55 2.22
CA THR A 333 17.85 -25.66 2.19
C THR A 333 17.36 -26.96 2.82
N THR A 334 18.23 -27.69 3.52
CA THR A 334 17.90 -28.98 4.14
C THR A 334 16.76 -28.83 5.15
N GLY A 335 15.71 -29.61 4.98
CA GLY A 335 14.54 -29.61 5.86
C GLY A 335 13.60 -28.41 5.69
N LEU A 336 13.83 -27.54 4.69
CA LEU A 336 12.93 -26.43 4.37
C LEU A 336 11.90 -26.85 3.33
N ASP A 337 10.66 -26.40 3.52
CA ASP A 337 9.59 -26.52 2.52
C ASP A 337 9.53 -25.23 1.69
N LEU A 338 10.14 -25.26 0.50
CA LEU A 338 10.25 -24.13 -0.43
C LEU A 338 9.55 -24.50 -1.74
N GLN A 339 8.51 -23.76 -2.10
CA GLN A 339 7.65 -24.05 -3.25
C GLN A 339 7.56 -22.85 -4.20
N VAL A 340 7.27 -23.09 -5.47
CA VAL A 340 7.00 -22.04 -6.46
C VAL A 340 5.60 -22.27 -7.02
N MET A 341 4.74 -21.26 -6.95
CA MET A 341 3.35 -21.33 -7.43
C MET A 341 2.97 -20.04 -8.15
N ALA A 342 2.09 -20.15 -9.16
CA ALA A 342 1.47 -18.97 -9.74
C ALA A 342 0.65 -18.22 -8.67
N PRO A 343 0.53 -16.88 -8.71
CA PRO A 343 -0.09 -16.09 -7.64
C PRO A 343 -1.50 -16.55 -7.23
N VAL A 344 -2.33 -17.00 -8.17
CA VAL A 344 -3.68 -17.51 -7.86
C VAL A 344 -3.63 -18.83 -7.09
N ASP A 345 -2.75 -19.76 -7.48
CA ASP A 345 -2.59 -21.05 -6.81
C ASP A 345 -1.95 -20.87 -5.44
N ALA A 346 -0.95 -19.99 -5.35
CA ALA A 346 -0.29 -19.61 -4.10
C ALA A 346 -1.28 -18.98 -3.10
N MET A 347 -2.18 -18.12 -3.59
CA MET A 347 -3.26 -17.54 -2.80
C MET A 347 -4.20 -18.64 -2.29
N LYS A 348 -4.71 -19.52 -3.16
CA LYS A 348 -5.60 -20.64 -2.75
C LYS A 348 -4.94 -21.55 -1.72
N HIS A 349 -3.68 -21.90 -1.92
CA HIS A 349 -2.88 -22.67 -0.98
C HIS A 349 -2.75 -21.98 0.38
N SER A 350 -2.41 -20.68 0.37
CA SER A 350 -2.22 -19.90 1.59
C SER A 350 -3.53 -19.70 2.37
N LEU A 351 -4.64 -19.41 1.68
CA LEU A 351 -5.98 -19.29 2.29
C LEU A 351 -6.43 -20.59 2.94
N LYS A 352 -6.20 -21.73 2.27
CA LYS A 352 -6.53 -23.05 2.83
C LYS A 352 -5.75 -23.33 4.10
N ARG A 353 -4.42 -23.13 4.07
CA ARG A 353 -3.56 -23.29 5.26
C ARG A 353 -3.95 -22.35 6.38
N ALA A 354 -4.19 -21.07 6.08
CA ALA A 354 -4.60 -20.08 7.06
C ALA A 354 -5.94 -20.48 7.72
N LYS A 355 -6.93 -20.95 6.95
CA LYS A 355 -8.19 -21.48 7.51
C LYS A 355 -7.97 -22.66 8.46
N ASP A 356 -6.98 -23.50 8.18
CA ASP A 356 -6.62 -24.66 8.99
C ASP A 356 -5.67 -24.32 10.17
N GLY A 357 -5.45 -23.03 10.47
CA GLY A 357 -4.59 -22.58 11.58
C GLY A 357 -3.09 -22.65 11.28
N GLN A 358 -2.70 -22.84 10.01
CA GLN A 358 -1.32 -23.00 9.59
C GLN A 358 -0.79 -21.74 8.89
N SER A 359 0.48 -21.41 9.14
CA SER A 359 1.13 -20.23 8.56
C SER A 359 1.94 -20.55 7.30
N THR A 360 2.06 -19.59 6.39
CA THR A 360 2.80 -19.73 5.12
C THR A 360 3.50 -18.42 4.80
N ILE A 361 4.81 -18.44 4.55
CA ILE A 361 5.53 -17.24 4.09
C ILE A 361 5.25 -17.06 2.59
N ALA A 362 4.73 -15.88 2.21
CA ALA A 362 4.63 -15.45 0.83
C ALA A 362 5.91 -14.70 0.42
N ALA A 363 6.77 -15.32 -0.40
CA ALA A 363 7.90 -14.65 -1.02
C ALA A 363 7.47 -14.09 -2.38
N THR A 364 7.41 -12.76 -2.52
CA THR A 364 6.75 -12.12 -3.68
C THR A 364 7.55 -10.97 -4.28
N GLY A 365 7.17 -10.58 -5.49
CA GLY A 365 7.55 -9.29 -6.08
C GLY A 365 6.99 -8.09 -5.32
N ASN A 366 7.37 -6.89 -5.74
CA ASN A 366 7.12 -5.61 -5.07
C ASN A 366 5.63 -5.26 -4.97
N VAL A 367 4.87 -5.41 -6.06
CA VAL A 367 3.43 -5.11 -6.05
C VAL A 367 2.67 -6.08 -5.14
N LEU A 368 2.96 -7.39 -5.26
CA LEU A 368 2.33 -8.40 -4.41
C LEU A 368 2.73 -8.27 -2.94
N ARG A 369 3.97 -7.84 -2.63
CA ARG A 369 4.38 -7.53 -1.25
C ARG A 369 3.36 -6.57 -0.67
N ASP A 370 3.16 -5.45 -1.35
CA ASP A 370 2.27 -4.39 -0.93
C ASP A 370 0.83 -4.89 -0.72
N TYR A 371 0.26 -5.57 -1.73
CA TYR A 371 -1.11 -6.05 -1.69
C TYR A 371 -1.35 -7.08 -0.58
N LEU A 372 -0.41 -8.00 -0.37
CA LEU A 372 -0.55 -9.07 0.61
C LEU A 372 -0.30 -8.57 2.04
N THR A 373 0.57 -7.58 2.23
CA THR A 373 0.82 -6.96 3.54
C THR A 373 -0.31 -6.03 4.00
N ASP A 374 -1.22 -5.63 3.12
CA ASP A 374 -2.51 -5.07 3.54
C ASP A 374 -3.56 -6.18 3.74
N LEU A 375 -3.72 -7.06 2.75
CA LEU A 375 -4.80 -8.05 2.73
C LEU A 375 -4.81 -8.97 3.95
N PHE A 376 -3.72 -9.70 4.19
CA PHE A 376 -3.70 -10.70 5.25
C PHE A 376 -3.76 -10.06 6.64
N PRO A 377 -2.98 -9.01 6.96
CA PRO A 377 -3.12 -8.31 8.24
C PRO A 377 -4.50 -7.71 8.50
N ILE A 378 -5.20 -7.22 7.48
CA ILE A 378 -6.58 -6.75 7.65
C ILE A 378 -7.55 -7.90 7.95
N LEU A 379 -7.34 -9.09 7.36
CA LEU A 379 -8.13 -10.28 7.67
C LEU A 379 -7.80 -10.86 9.06
N GLU A 380 -6.51 -10.88 9.44
CA GLU A 380 -5.98 -11.45 10.68
C GLU A 380 -6.18 -10.53 11.89
N LEU A 381 -5.86 -9.24 11.76
CA LEU A 381 -5.74 -8.28 12.85
C LEU A 381 -6.77 -7.14 12.76
N GLY A 382 -7.51 -7.08 11.66
CA GLY A 382 -8.44 -5.99 11.38
C GLY A 382 -7.78 -4.67 10.98
N THR A 383 -6.45 -4.65 10.80
CA THR A 383 -5.68 -3.49 10.33
C THR A 383 -4.28 -3.93 9.93
N SER A 384 -3.70 -3.28 8.92
CA SER A 384 -2.29 -3.44 8.51
C SER A 384 -1.31 -2.54 9.28
N ALA A 385 -1.80 -1.70 10.20
CA ALA A 385 -0.95 -0.86 11.05
C ALA A 385 -0.26 -1.64 12.18
N LYS A 386 -0.71 -2.86 12.49
CA LYS A 386 -0.21 -3.68 13.60
C LYS A 386 0.77 -4.75 13.12
N MET A 387 1.75 -4.33 12.31
CA MET A 387 2.68 -5.23 11.64
C MET A 387 4.13 -4.78 11.87
N LEU A 388 5.03 -5.76 11.99
CA LEU A 388 6.47 -5.51 11.85
C LEU A 388 6.83 -5.44 10.37
N SER A 389 7.34 -4.29 9.91
CA SER A 389 7.89 -4.12 8.57
C SER A 389 9.39 -3.81 8.67
N ILE A 390 10.20 -4.87 8.56
CA ILE A 390 11.66 -4.82 8.72
C ILE A 390 12.32 -4.86 7.35
N VAL A 391 13.21 -3.90 7.10
CA VAL A 391 13.98 -3.77 5.86
C VAL A 391 15.47 -3.92 6.19
N PRO A 392 16.03 -5.13 6.12
CA PRO A 392 17.47 -5.33 6.19
C PRO A 392 18.12 -4.61 5.00
N LEU A 393 18.86 -3.53 5.26
CA LEU A 393 19.54 -2.81 4.19
C LEU A 393 20.68 -3.67 3.67
N ILE A 394 20.84 -3.76 2.34
CA ILE A 394 21.88 -4.58 1.68
C ILE A 394 23.29 -4.29 2.22
N LYS A 395 23.55 -3.04 2.66
CA LYS A 395 24.83 -2.62 3.25
C LYS A 395 24.99 -2.92 4.74
N GLY A 396 24.09 -3.70 5.35
CA GLY A 396 24.18 -4.17 6.73
C GLY A 396 23.47 -3.30 7.78
N GLY A 397 22.80 -2.21 7.38
CA GLY A 397 21.94 -1.43 8.29
C GLY A 397 20.53 -2.01 8.42
N GLY A 398 19.70 -1.42 9.26
CA GLY A 398 18.28 -1.75 9.40
C GLY A 398 17.40 -0.52 9.21
N LEU A 399 16.29 -0.69 8.50
CA LEU A 399 15.18 0.26 8.44
C LEU A 399 13.93 -0.44 8.95
N PHE A 400 13.17 0.22 9.83
CA PHE A 400 12.01 -0.35 10.52
C PHE A 400 10.81 0.56 10.25
N GLU A 401 9.95 0.13 9.33
CA GLU A 401 8.70 0.82 9.05
C GLU A 401 7.68 0.46 10.13
N THR A 402 6.93 1.46 10.60
CA THR A 402 6.04 1.34 11.77
C THR A 402 4.69 0.69 11.46
N GLY A 403 4.55 0.07 10.29
CA GLY A 403 3.33 -0.55 9.78
C GLY A 403 3.31 -0.55 8.26
N ALA A 404 2.34 -1.23 7.66
CA ALA A 404 2.18 -1.30 6.20
C ALA A 404 1.12 -0.33 5.64
N GLY A 405 0.33 0.32 6.51
CA GLY A 405 -0.75 1.23 6.11
C GLY A 405 -0.32 2.66 5.76
N GLY A 406 -1.29 3.48 5.36
CA GLY A 406 -1.09 4.91 5.05
C GLY A 406 -1.23 5.86 6.26
N SER A 407 -1.17 7.17 6.02
CA SER A 407 -1.21 8.24 7.04
C SER A 407 -2.61 8.60 7.58
N ALA A 408 -3.64 7.83 7.22
CA ALA A 408 -5.01 7.92 7.76
C ALA A 408 -5.62 9.35 7.86
N PRO A 409 -5.89 10.05 6.74
CA PRO A 409 -6.40 11.44 6.76
C PRO A 409 -7.72 11.63 7.53
N LYS A 410 -8.58 10.61 7.57
CA LYS A 410 -9.83 10.63 8.36
C LYS A 410 -9.58 10.68 9.88
N HIS A 411 -8.37 10.37 10.36
CA HIS A 411 -7.99 10.52 11.76
C HIS A 411 -7.71 12.00 12.08
N VAL A 412 -7.01 12.70 11.19
CA VAL A 412 -6.74 14.15 11.32
C VAL A 412 -8.04 14.94 11.35
N GLN A 413 -9.02 14.59 10.51
CA GLN A 413 -10.34 15.25 10.51
C GLN A 413 -11.05 15.13 11.87
N GLN A 414 -10.99 13.97 12.53
CA GLN A 414 -11.56 13.80 13.87
C GLN A 414 -10.77 14.62 14.90
N PHE A 415 -9.44 14.56 14.84
CA PHE A 415 -8.60 15.30 15.78
C PHE A 415 -8.83 16.81 15.72
N VAL A 416 -8.87 17.41 14.52
CA VAL A 416 -9.15 18.85 14.32
C VAL A 416 -10.57 19.22 14.78
N LYS A 417 -11.54 18.32 14.60
CA LYS A 417 -12.94 18.56 14.97
C LYS A 417 -13.18 18.50 16.48
N GLU A 418 -12.64 17.50 17.16
CA GLU A 418 -13.02 17.17 18.55
C GLU A 418 -11.86 16.78 19.47
N GLY A 419 -10.61 16.86 19.00
CA GLY A 419 -9.42 16.56 19.79
C GLY A 419 -9.19 15.08 20.08
N HIS A 420 -9.89 14.18 19.40
CA HIS A 420 -9.71 12.73 19.56
C HIS A 420 -8.87 12.15 18.41
N LEU A 421 -7.70 11.58 18.73
CA LEU A 421 -6.84 10.92 17.74
C LEU A 421 -6.90 9.40 17.88
N ARG A 422 -7.62 8.73 16.99
CA ARG A 422 -7.77 7.26 16.96
C ARG A 422 -6.64 6.50 16.21
N TRP A 423 -5.48 7.14 16.02
CA TRP A 423 -4.30 6.47 15.45
C TRP A 423 -3.69 5.51 16.46
N ASP A 424 -3.47 4.27 16.07
CA ASP A 424 -2.86 3.23 16.93
C ASP A 424 -1.35 3.15 16.66
N SER A 425 -0.54 3.58 17.63
CA SER A 425 0.93 3.61 17.53
C SER A 425 1.60 2.27 17.85
N LEU A 426 0.86 1.16 17.97
CA LEU A 426 1.44 -0.15 18.28
C LEU A 426 2.61 -0.51 17.36
N GLY A 427 2.50 -0.25 16.06
CA GLY A 427 3.57 -0.53 15.12
C GLY A 427 4.82 0.35 15.29
N GLU A 428 4.68 1.55 15.87
CA GLU A 428 5.82 2.40 16.25
C GLU A 428 6.60 1.77 17.42
N PHE A 429 5.89 1.23 18.42
CA PHE A 429 6.51 0.57 19.57
C PHE A 429 7.25 -0.70 19.14
N LEU A 430 6.60 -1.53 18.32
CA LEU A 430 7.20 -2.75 17.75
C LEU A 430 8.44 -2.45 16.89
N ALA A 431 8.37 -1.42 16.04
CA ALA A 431 9.51 -1.01 15.21
C ALA A 431 10.67 -0.46 16.07
N LEU A 432 10.37 0.27 17.13
CA LEU A 432 11.38 0.80 18.05
C LEU A 432 12.08 -0.31 18.84
N ALA A 433 11.33 -1.31 19.32
CA ALA A 433 11.91 -2.47 20.01
C ALA A 433 12.86 -3.25 19.10
N GLU A 434 12.45 -3.56 17.87
CA GLU A 434 13.31 -4.24 16.90
C GLU A 434 14.50 -3.36 16.44
N SER A 435 14.33 -2.04 16.38
CA SER A 435 15.44 -1.11 16.14
C SER A 435 16.50 -1.18 17.25
N PHE A 436 16.09 -1.22 18.52
CA PHE A 436 17.01 -1.43 19.63
C PHE A 436 17.66 -2.82 19.59
N ALA A 437 16.90 -3.86 19.28
CA ALA A 437 17.41 -5.22 19.16
C ALA A 437 18.43 -5.34 18.00
N HIS A 438 18.19 -4.67 16.87
CA HIS A 438 19.16 -4.59 15.78
C HIS A 438 20.44 -3.86 16.19
N LEU A 439 20.32 -2.73 16.91
CA LEU A 439 21.48 -2.02 17.44
C LEU A 439 22.29 -2.90 18.40
N ALA A 440 21.61 -3.66 19.28
CA ALA A 440 22.24 -4.60 20.19
C ALA A 440 23.04 -5.66 19.42
N ARG A 441 22.43 -6.33 18.44
CA ARG A 441 23.07 -7.39 17.65
C ARG A 441 24.21 -6.90 16.76
N THR A 442 24.09 -5.71 16.17
CA THR A 442 25.07 -5.18 15.19
C THR A 442 26.22 -4.40 15.82
N ARG A 443 26.05 -3.89 17.05
CA ARG A 443 27.06 -3.09 17.77
C ARG A 443 27.49 -3.68 19.11
N ASP A 444 27.02 -4.88 19.45
CA ASP A 444 27.25 -5.50 20.77
C ASP A 444 26.83 -4.58 21.93
N ASN A 445 25.68 -3.90 21.77
CA ASN A 445 25.18 -2.93 22.72
C ASN A 445 24.19 -3.56 23.70
N LYS A 446 24.68 -3.99 24.88
CA LYS A 446 23.87 -4.63 25.92
C LYS A 446 22.74 -3.74 26.44
N ARG A 447 22.96 -2.43 26.58
CA ARG A 447 21.91 -1.48 27.01
C ARG A 447 20.77 -1.40 26.01
N ALA A 448 21.09 -1.44 24.72
CA ALA A 448 20.07 -1.48 23.67
C ALA A 448 19.24 -2.78 23.78
N GLN A 449 19.85 -3.92 24.13
CA GLN A 449 19.10 -5.16 24.36
C GLN A 449 18.12 -5.01 25.53
N VAL A 450 18.55 -4.43 26.65
CA VAL A 450 17.65 -4.18 27.80
C VAL A 450 16.48 -3.27 27.40
N LEU A 451 16.74 -2.21 26.63
CA LEU A 451 15.68 -1.32 26.11
C LEU A 451 14.71 -2.06 25.18
N ALA A 452 15.20 -2.91 24.29
CA ALA A 452 14.37 -3.74 23.40
C ALA A 452 13.48 -4.67 24.21
N ASP A 453 14.06 -5.47 25.10
CA ASP A 453 13.34 -6.52 25.84
C ASP A 453 12.30 -5.92 26.80
N THR A 454 12.62 -4.78 27.42
CA THR A 454 11.68 -4.08 28.31
C THR A 454 10.56 -3.39 27.53
N LEU A 455 10.83 -2.85 26.35
CA LEU A 455 9.80 -2.27 25.49
C LEU A 455 8.86 -3.35 24.94
N ASP A 456 9.40 -4.49 24.48
CA ASP A 456 8.58 -5.62 24.02
C ASP A 456 7.62 -6.12 25.11
N ARG A 457 8.09 -6.24 26.36
CA ARG A 457 7.23 -6.62 27.50
C ARG A 457 6.20 -5.54 27.82
N ALA A 458 6.57 -4.26 27.76
CA ALA A 458 5.65 -3.15 27.98
C ALA A 458 4.53 -3.11 26.95
N THR A 459 4.89 -3.27 25.67
CA THR A 459 3.93 -3.35 24.56
C THR A 459 3.03 -4.59 24.69
N GLY A 460 3.56 -5.73 25.16
CA GLY A 460 2.77 -6.91 25.53
C GLY A 460 1.71 -6.59 26.60
N LYS A 461 2.14 -5.94 27.69
CA LYS A 461 1.27 -5.50 28.79
C LYS A 461 0.23 -4.46 28.34
N LEU A 462 0.56 -3.59 27.39
CA LEU A 462 -0.38 -2.66 26.76
C LEU A 462 -1.53 -3.38 26.07
N MET A 463 -1.19 -4.42 25.28
CA MET A 463 -2.16 -5.25 24.57
C MET A 463 -3.02 -6.09 25.54
N GLU A 464 -2.41 -6.74 26.52
CA GLU A 464 -3.11 -7.53 27.55
C GLU A 464 -4.13 -6.69 28.33
N ASN A 465 -3.74 -5.46 28.70
CA ASN A 465 -4.60 -4.52 29.41
C ASN A 465 -5.55 -3.71 28.51
N ARG A 466 -5.57 -4.02 27.20
CA ARG A 466 -6.44 -3.40 26.18
C ARG A 466 -6.33 -1.87 26.17
N LYS A 467 -5.11 -1.35 26.24
CA LYS A 467 -4.83 0.10 26.26
C LYS A 467 -4.57 0.70 24.87
N SER A 468 -5.18 0.12 23.83
CA SER A 468 -5.20 0.71 22.49
C SER A 468 -6.21 1.87 22.38
N PRO A 469 -6.02 2.80 21.42
CA PRO A 469 -6.95 3.90 21.16
C PRO A 469 -8.35 3.40 20.76
N GLY A 470 -9.35 3.91 21.46
CA GLY A 470 -10.75 3.88 21.07
C GLY A 470 -11.06 4.80 19.89
N ARG A 471 -12.25 4.64 19.32
CA ARG A 471 -12.66 5.30 18.07
C ARG A 471 -13.49 6.55 18.29
N VAL A 472 -14.11 6.70 19.45
CA VAL A 472 -15.03 7.80 19.75
C VAL A 472 -14.53 8.66 20.91
N LEU A 473 -14.89 9.93 20.88
CA LEU A 473 -14.60 10.88 21.94
C LEU A 473 -15.06 10.34 23.30
N GLY A 474 -14.19 10.43 24.30
CA GLY A 474 -14.43 9.94 25.67
C GLY A 474 -13.78 8.60 25.96
N GLU A 475 -13.43 7.82 24.93
CA GLU A 475 -12.55 6.66 25.06
C GLU A 475 -11.07 7.09 25.16
N LEU A 476 -10.20 6.14 25.51
CA LEU A 476 -8.75 6.32 25.40
C LEU A 476 -8.39 6.64 23.95
N ASP A 477 -7.44 7.53 23.70
CA ASP A 477 -6.97 7.84 22.34
C ASP A 477 -5.47 7.56 22.21
N ASN A 478 -4.86 8.02 21.11
CA ASN A 478 -3.42 7.89 20.87
C ASN A 478 -2.57 8.40 22.04
N ILE A 479 -2.83 9.62 22.52
CA ILE A 479 -2.10 10.20 23.66
C ILE A 479 -2.24 9.28 24.88
N GLY A 480 -3.46 8.83 25.17
CA GLY A 480 -3.73 7.89 26.25
C GLY A 480 -2.94 6.57 26.15
N SER A 481 -2.82 5.99 24.96
CA SER A 481 -2.00 4.78 24.75
C SER A 481 -0.51 5.02 25.00
N HIS A 482 0.03 6.17 24.58
CA HIS A 482 1.43 6.55 24.83
C HIS A 482 1.72 6.72 26.33
N LEU A 483 0.78 7.26 27.11
CA LEU A 483 0.91 7.37 28.56
C LEU A 483 1.03 6.01 29.25
N TYR A 484 0.22 5.04 28.84
CA TYR A 484 0.29 3.68 29.37
C TYR A 484 1.55 2.95 28.92
N GLU A 485 1.96 3.10 27.66
CA GLU A 485 3.22 2.51 27.16
C GLU A 485 4.41 3.05 27.94
N ALA A 486 4.49 4.37 28.16
CA ALA A 486 5.54 4.99 28.95
C ALA A 486 5.55 4.48 30.41
N LEU A 487 4.39 4.33 31.04
CA LEU A 487 4.27 3.76 32.38
C LEU A 487 4.79 2.31 32.41
N TYR A 488 4.28 1.46 31.51
CA TYR A 488 4.65 0.05 31.50
C TYR A 488 6.13 -0.13 31.17
N TRP A 489 6.69 0.66 30.26
CA TRP A 489 8.10 0.59 29.93
C TRP A 489 9.00 1.06 31.08
N ALA A 490 8.62 2.15 31.76
CA ALA A 490 9.33 2.59 32.97
C ALA A 490 9.29 1.51 34.08
N GLN A 491 8.15 0.83 34.26
CA GLN A 491 8.02 -0.28 35.21
C GLN A 491 8.94 -1.46 34.85
N GLU A 492 8.98 -1.87 33.58
CA GLU A 492 9.87 -2.94 33.10
C GLU A 492 11.35 -2.58 33.26
N LEU A 493 11.73 -1.34 32.97
CA LEU A 493 13.09 -0.82 33.17
C LEU A 493 13.49 -0.74 34.65
N ALA A 494 12.54 -0.43 35.53
CA ALA A 494 12.75 -0.42 36.98
C ALA A 494 12.77 -1.83 37.61
N ALA A 495 12.21 -2.84 36.93
CA ALA A 495 12.11 -4.21 37.44
C ALA A 495 13.26 -5.13 36.97
N GLN A 496 13.81 -4.90 35.77
CA GLN A 496 14.91 -5.70 35.20
C GLN A 496 16.18 -5.70 36.07
N ASN A 497 17.07 -6.67 35.84
CA ASN A 497 18.32 -6.84 36.60
C ASN A 497 19.58 -6.93 35.72
N ASP A 498 19.46 -6.65 34.42
CA ASP A 498 20.53 -6.74 33.44
C ASP A 498 21.36 -5.44 33.35
N ASP A 499 20.79 -4.31 33.75
CA ASP A 499 21.50 -3.02 33.89
C ASP A 499 21.05 -2.25 35.14
N ALA A 500 21.94 -2.16 36.14
CA ALA A 500 21.65 -1.52 37.42
C ALA A 500 21.46 0.00 37.32
N GLU A 501 22.16 0.68 36.40
CA GLU A 501 22.05 2.13 36.24
C GLU A 501 20.72 2.51 35.60
N LEU A 502 20.28 1.77 34.58
CA LEU A 502 18.94 1.94 34.00
C LEU A 502 17.86 1.68 35.05
N LYS A 503 18.03 0.64 35.86
CA LYS A 503 17.11 0.32 36.95
C LYS A 503 16.97 1.48 37.94
N GLU A 504 18.10 1.99 38.44
CA GLU A 504 18.12 3.10 39.39
C GLU A 504 17.53 4.38 38.79
N LYS A 505 17.83 4.66 37.52
CA LYS A 505 17.31 5.84 36.81
C LYS A 505 15.79 5.79 36.62
N PHE A 506 15.23 4.63 36.25
CA PHE A 506 13.80 4.51 35.95
C PHE A 506 12.93 4.15 37.15
N ALA A 507 13.48 3.64 38.25
CA ALA A 507 12.73 3.37 39.48
C ALA A 507 11.91 4.58 40.01
N PRO A 508 12.47 5.79 40.18
CA PRO A 508 11.69 6.94 40.64
C PRO A 508 10.65 7.39 39.60
N VAL A 509 10.97 7.28 38.31
CA VAL A 509 10.07 7.67 37.21
C VAL A 509 8.86 6.74 37.15
N ALA A 510 9.07 5.43 37.23
CA ALA A 510 7.99 4.44 37.23
C ALA A 510 7.03 4.67 38.39
N LYS A 511 7.56 4.92 39.60
CA LYS A 511 6.77 5.21 40.79
C LYS A 511 5.94 6.49 40.64
N GLU A 512 6.54 7.55 40.12
CA GLU A 512 5.86 8.84 39.96
C GLU A 512 4.79 8.79 38.85
N LEU A 513 5.07 8.13 37.72
CA LEU A 513 4.07 7.91 36.67
C LEU A 513 2.87 7.10 37.19
N GLU A 514 3.12 6.06 37.98
CA GLU A 514 2.06 5.22 38.56
C GLU A 514 1.18 6.02 39.53
N ALA A 515 1.80 6.79 40.44
CA ALA A 515 1.09 7.62 41.41
C ALA A 515 0.30 8.76 40.76
N SER A 516 0.78 9.30 39.65
CA SER A 516 0.17 10.46 38.96
C SER A 516 -0.78 10.10 37.81
N MET A 517 -0.96 8.81 37.48
CA MET A 517 -1.66 8.39 36.27
C MET A 517 -3.11 8.89 36.18
N GLU A 518 -3.86 8.89 37.28
CA GLU A 518 -5.24 9.39 37.31
C GLU A 518 -5.30 10.88 36.92
N LYS A 519 -4.48 11.71 37.58
CA LYS A 519 -4.37 13.14 37.28
C LYS A 519 -3.93 13.41 35.84
N ILE A 520 -2.96 12.64 35.33
CA ILE A 520 -2.49 12.75 33.95
C ILE A 520 -3.64 12.49 32.96
N LEU A 521 -4.44 11.45 33.19
CA LEU A 521 -5.59 11.12 32.33
C LEU A 521 -6.69 12.18 32.40
N GLU A 522 -6.93 12.79 33.56
CA GLU A 522 -7.85 13.91 33.72
C GLU A 522 -7.40 15.15 32.93
N GLU A 523 -6.12 15.50 32.99
CA GLU A 523 -5.53 16.60 32.21
C GLU A 523 -5.71 16.38 30.70
N VAL A 524 -5.44 15.16 30.21
CA VAL A 524 -5.66 14.80 28.80
C VAL A 524 -7.14 14.87 28.42
N LYS A 525 -8.03 14.34 29.26
CA LYS A 525 -9.48 14.35 29.00
C LYS A 525 -10.02 15.78 28.92
N ALA A 526 -9.58 16.67 29.82
CA ALA A 526 -10.00 18.07 29.85
C ALA A 526 -9.59 18.86 28.60
N ALA A 527 -8.57 18.40 27.87
CA ALA A 527 -8.14 19.03 26.63
C ALA A 527 -9.04 18.70 25.42
N LYS A 528 -9.88 17.66 25.48
CA LYS A 528 -10.66 17.15 24.34
C LYS A 528 -12.08 17.73 24.27
N GLY A 529 -12.84 17.35 23.24
CA GLY A 529 -14.24 17.73 23.05
C GLY A 529 -14.44 19.12 22.47
N LYS A 530 -13.37 19.72 21.95
CA LYS A 530 -13.34 21.02 21.29
C LYS A 530 -12.51 20.93 20.02
N SER A 531 -12.72 21.87 19.10
CA SER A 531 -11.92 21.95 17.89
C SER A 531 -10.46 22.27 18.24
N MET A 532 -9.55 21.59 17.55
CA MET A 532 -8.11 21.75 17.70
C MET A 532 -7.57 22.53 16.50
N ASP A 533 -7.03 23.72 16.77
CA ASP A 533 -6.25 24.45 15.78
C ASP A 533 -4.77 24.02 15.91
N VAL A 534 -4.21 23.56 14.79
CA VAL A 534 -2.80 23.17 14.68
C VAL A 534 -2.04 24.02 13.66
N GLY A 535 -2.63 25.13 13.19
CA GLY A 535 -1.94 26.09 12.32
C GLY A 535 -1.65 25.60 10.89
N GLY A 536 -2.35 24.56 10.42
CA GLY A 536 -2.19 24.01 9.07
C GLY A 536 -2.64 22.56 8.93
N TYR A 537 -2.52 21.99 7.72
CA TYR A 537 -2.79 20.57 7.48
C TYR A 537 -1.53 19.82 7.00
N TYR A 538 -0.98 20.20 5.83
CA TYR A 538 0.25 19.60 5.32
C TYR A 538 1.51 20.11 6.02
N HIS A 539 1.46 21.33 6.57
CA HIS A 539 2.56 21.97 7.28
C HIS A 539 2.00 22.72 8.51
N PRO A 540 1.58 21.99 9.55
CA PRO A 540 1.04 22.59 10.76
C PRO A 540 2.12 23.34 11.56
N ASP A 541 1.71 24.26 12.42
CA ASP A 541 2.62 24.99 13.30
C ASP A 541 3.16 24.04 14.39
N PRO A 542 4.49 23.85 14.49
CA PRO A 542 5.07 22.89 15.44
C PRO A 542 4.76 23.20 16.91
N ALA A 543 4.64 24.48 17.29
CA ALA A 543 4.35 24.87 18.66
C ALA A 543 2.88 24.58 19.00
N MET A 544 1.97 24.86 18.08
CA MET A 544 0.54 24.53 18.25
C MET A 544 0.32 23.02 18.32
N VAL A 545 1.00 22.23 17.48
CA VAL A 545 0.96 20.75 17.55
C VAL A 545 1.49 20.25 18.90
N ALA A 546 2.61 20.79 19.39
CA ALA A 546 3.17 20.39 20.68
C ALA A 546 2.19 20.64 21.84
N VAL A 547 1.50 21.78 21.84
CA VAL A 547 0.46 22.10 22.84
C VAL A 547 -0.71 21.13 22.73
N ALA A 548 -1.19 20.86 21.51
CA ALA A 548 -2.34 19.97 21.29
C ALA A 548 -2.05 18.50 21.62
N MET A 549 -0.83 18.03 21.34
CA MET A 549 -0.43 16.62 21.51
C MET A 549 0.16 16.30 22.88
N ARG A 550 0.56 17.30 23.68
CA ARG A 550 1.15 17.11 25.02
C ARG A 550 0.41 17.89 26.11
N PRO A 551 -0.92 17.71 26.27
CA PRO A 551 -1.72 18.56 27.15
C PRO A 551 -1.47 18.32 28.65
N SER A 552 -0.90 17.18 29.05
CA SER A 552 -0.62 16.89 30.47
C SER A 552 0.70 17.52 30.92
N ALA A 553 0.61 18.61 31.68
CA ALA A 553 1.76 19.23 32.32
C ALA A 553 2.41 18.30 33.35
N THR A 554 1.61 17.50 34.06
CA THR A 554 2.12 16.52 35.03
C THR A 554 3.01 15.48 34.34
N PHE A 555 2.54 14.87 33.25
CA PHE A 555 3.34 13.91 32.48
C PHE A 555 4.62 14.53 31.91
N ASN A 556 4.51 15.73 31.32
CA ASN A 556 5.66 16.44 30.76
C ASN A 556 6.75 16.72 31.80
N ASN A 557 6.37 17.12 33.02
CA ASN A 557 7.30 17.40 34.10
C ASN A 557 7.99 16.14 34.63
N ILE A 558 7.29 15.00 34.68
CA ILE A 558 7.88 13.72 35.07
C ILE A 558 8.93 13.28 34.05
N LEU A 559 8.63 13.37 32.74
CA LEU A 559 9.61 13.00 31.72
C LEU A 559 10.82 13.93 31.68
N ALA A 560 10.65 15.21 32.02
CA ALA A 560 11.75 16.17 32.08
C ALA A 560 12.83 15.81 33.11
N THR A 561 12.56 14.90 34.06
CA THR A 561 13.58 14.43 35.02
C THR A 561 14.57 13.45 34.41
N LEU A 562 14.31 12.93 33.19
CA LEU A 562 15.18 11.95 32.54
C LEU A 562 16.39 12.56 31.80
N GLY A 563 16.45 13.89 31.69
CA GLY A 563 17.54 14.63 31.04
C GLY A 563 17.19 15.08 29.63
#